data_AF-A0A6G0ST99-F1
#
_entry.id   AF-A0A6G0ST99-F1
#
_cell.length_a   1.000
_cell.length_b   1.000
_cell.length_c   1.000
_cell.angle_alpha   90.00
_cell.angle_beta   90.00
_cell.angle_gamma   90.00
#
_symmetry.space_group_name_H-M   'P 1'
#
loop_
_entity.id
_entity.type
_entity.pdbx_description
1 polymer ?
#
loop_
_entity_poly.entity_id
_entity_poly.type
_entity_poly.pdbx_seq_one_letter_code
_entity_poly.pdbx_strand_id
1 'polypeptide(L)'
;MNRIIGIITMTLNLIILVRDTREPTCSQLAILTDELIQADKIKFVIVDFEFTMINRKDLLLVSGSMSNSLDKYKPVKLEGKPIVLTTTNKLKMLQNREVKKVMQRVGRIFRNKPELLLLLLGQLEASLKLKGGTILSTTYINQYLHTDNRIPVIVFWNGTTDKEILQKLGLNRKMLNITSYSDNNNNYFNLKLLEISGSTSKLLYSSRIGYQEKNGYYKMPI
;
A
#
# COMPACT_ATOMS: atom_id res chain seq x y z
N MET A 1 12.70 4.76 8.00
CA MET A 1 13.47 3.50 8.04
C MET A 1 12.60 2.29 8.42
N ASN A 2 11.67 2.40 9.38
CA ASN A 2 10.83 1.27 9.83
C ASN A 2 9.80 0.74 8.82
N ARG A 3 9.36 1.52 7.81
CA ARG A 3 8.39 1.06 6.79
C ARG A 3 9.02 0.19 5.70
N ILE A 4 10.27 0.44 5.34
CA ILE A 4 11.01 -0.34 4.31
C ILE A 4 11.34 -1.74 4.82
N ILE A 5 11.67 -1.88 6.11
CA ILE A 5 11.88 -3.19 6.76
C ILE A 5 10.56 -3.99 6.76
N GLY A 6 9.42 -3.34 7.01
CA GLY A 6 8.10 -3.96 6.88
C GLY A 6 7.81 -4.50 5.48
N ILE A 7 8.10 -3.72 4.43
CA ILE A 7 7.91 -4.14 3.03
C ILE A 7 8.81 -5.34 2.67
N ILE A 8 10.06 -5.39 3.17
CA ILE A 8 10.99 -6.49 2.94
C ILE A 8 10.55 -7.76 3.67
N THR A 9 10.15 -7.67 4.94
CA THR A 9 9.61 -8.81 5.72
C THR A 9 8.29 -9.33 5.13
N MET A 10 7.46 -8.44 4.57
CA MET A 10 6.22 -8.82 3.89
C MET A 10 6.44 -9.53 2.56
N THR A 11 7.49 -9.17 1.82
CA THR A 11 7.86 -9.88 0.59
C THR A 11 8.31 -11.31 0.92
N LEU A 12 9.04 -11.49 2.03
CA LEU A 12 9.38 -12.83 2.54
C LEU A 12 8.14 -13.62 3.02
N ASN A 13 7.24 -13.00 3.79
CA ASN A 13 6.08 -13.70 4.33
C ASN A 13 5.00 -14.00 3.28
N LEU A 14 4.84 -13.16 2.26
CA LEU A 14 3.94 -13.46 1.14
C LEU A 14 4.46 -14.64 0.31
N ILE A 15 5.79 -14.76 0.16
CA ILE A 15 6.43 -15.92 -0.47
C ILE A 15 6.33 -17.16 0.42
N ILE A 16 6.46 -17.03 1.75
CA ILE A 16 6.29 -18.14 2.70
C ILE A 16 4.82 -18.61 2.73
N LEU A 17 3.85 -17.71 2.72
CA LEU A 17 2.42 -18.05 2.65
C LEU A 17 2.01 -18.74 1.34
N VAL A 18 2.73 -18.48 0.25
CA VAL A 18 2.51 -19.14 -1.04
C VAL A 18 3.32 -20.45 -1.16
N ARG A 19 4.36 -20.64 -0.33
CA ARG A 19 5.25 -21.81 -0.40
C ARG A 19 5.08 -22.83 0.72
N ASP A 20 4.48 -22.47 1.85
CA ASP A 20 4.31 -23.39 2.97
C ASP A 20 3.06 -24.27 2.75
N THR A 21 3.25 -25.28 1.91
CA THR A 21 2.36 -26.43 1.79
C THR A 21 2.49 -27.28 3.04
N ARG A 22 1.85 -26.86 4.13
CA ARG A 22 1.29 -27.75 5.15
C ARG A 22 -0.17 -27.37 5.37
N GLU A 23 -0.99 -28.19 4.72
CA GLU A 23 -2.44 -28.19 4.56
C GLU A 23 -3.26 -27.24 5.46
N PRO A 24 -3.89 -26.22 4.86
CA PRO A 24 -5.27 -25.87 5.16
C PRO A 24 -6.17 -26.45 4.06
N THR A 25 -7.26 -27.10 4.49
CA THR A 25 -8.25 -27.78 3.64
C THR A 25 -8.61 -27.00 2.36
N CYS A 26 -8.42 -27.70 1.25
CA CYS A 26 -7.88 -27.21 -0.01
C CYS A 26 -8.93 -26.93 -1.11
N SER A 27 -10.11 -26.39 -0.79
CA SER A 27 -11.21 -26.33 -1.79
C SER A 27 -11.68 -24.94 -2.20
N GLN A 28 -11.15 -23.84 -1.64
CA GLN A 28 -11.57 -22.47 -2.04
C GLN A 28 -10.44 -21.53 -2.47
N LEU A 29 -9.17 -21.84 -2.16
CA LEU A 29 -8.01 -21.16 -2.75
C LEU A 29 -7.65 -21.73 -4.14
N ALA A 30 -7.97 -22.99 -4.40
CA ALA A 30 -7.64 -23.71 -5.65
C ALA A 30 -8.20 -23.05 -6.92
N ILE A 31 -9.33 -22.34 -6.85
CA ILE A 31 -10.01 -21.79 -8.04
C ILE A 31 -9.28 -20.56 -8.62
N LEU A 32 -8.42 -19.88 -7.85
CA LEU A 32 -7.64 -18.74 -8.34
C LEU A 32 -6.13 -19.00 -8.43
N THR A 33 -5.64 -20.13 -7.91
CA THR A 33 -4.20 -20.30 -7.66
C THR A 33 -3.54 -21.45 -8.42
N ASP A 34 -4.21 -22.55 -8.74
CA ASP A 34 -3.47 -23.70 -9.31
C ASP A 34 -3.12 -23.53 -10.80
N GLU A 35 -4.03 -23.04 -11.66
CA GLU A 35 -3.70 -22.79 -13.08
C GLU A 35 -2.89 -21.51 -13.33
N LEU A 36 -2.97 -20.53 -12.41
CA LEU A 36 -2.38 -19.20 -12.61
C LEU A 36 -1.00 -19.04 -11.97
N ILE A 37 -0.74 -19.74 -10.86
CA ILE A 37 0.58 -19.77 -10.21
C ILE A 37 1.50 -20.78 -10.93
N GLN A 38 0.98 -21.90 -11.43
CA GLN A 38 1.79 -22.83 -12.26
C GLN A 38 2.16 -22.23 -13.63
N ALA A 39 1.42 -21.23 -14.12
CA ALA A 39 1.63 -20.69 -15.46
C ALA A 39 2.53 -19.44 -15.54
N ASP A 40 3.13 -18.96 -14.44
CA ASP A 40 3.96 -17.74 -14.44
C ASP A 40 3.25 -16.52 -15.07
N LYS A 41 1.91 -16.48 -14.99
CA LYS A 41 1.04 -15.48 -15.66
C LYS A 41 0.74 -14.26 -14.79
N ILE A 42 1.01 -14.33 -13.48
CA ILE A 42 0.66 -13.28 -12.51
C ILE A 42 1.93 -12.67 -11.94
N LYS A 43 1.91 -11.35 -11.77
CA LYS A 43 2.92 -10.60 -11.04
C LYS A 43 2.26 -9.88 -9.88
N PHE A 44 2.63 -10.22 -8.65
CA PHE A 44 2.25 -9.43 -7.48
C PHE A 44 3.09 -8.16 -7.40
N VAL A 45 2.42 -7.03 -7.16
CA VAL A 45 3.03 -5.71 -6.98
C VAL A 45 2.57 -5.13 -5.65
N ILE A 46 3.50 -4.96 -4.71
CA ILE A 46 3.23 -4.31 -3.42
C ILE A 46 3.36 -2.81 -3.61
N VAL A 47 2.42 -2.04 -3.07
CA VAL A 47 2.38 -0.58 -3.15
C VAL A 47 2.12 0.02 -1.77
N ASP A 48 2.84 1.10 -1.45
CA ASP A 48 2.66 1.89 -0.23
C ASP A 48 2.86 3.38 -0.58
N PHE A 49 1.88 4.23 -0.30
CA PHE A 49 1.94 5.66 -0.59
C PHE A 49 2.15 6.50 0.67
N GLU A 50 2.91 7.57 0.51
CA GLU A 50 3.01 8.63 1.51
C GLU A 50 2.11 9.79 1.11
N PHE A 51 1.11 10.06 1.94
CA PHE A 51 0.09 11.07 1.69
C PHE A 51 -0.37 11.75 2.97
N THR A 52 -1.01 12.90 2.81
CA THR A 52 -1.68 13.61 3.91
C THR A 52 -3.00 14.20 3.44
N MET A 53 -3.98 14.28 4.32
CA MET A 53 -5.14 15.14 4.10
C MET A 53 -4.67 16.59 4.15
N ILE A 54 -5.10 17.41 3.19
CA ILE A 54 -4.87 18.87 3.21
C ILE A 54 -6.13 19.65 3.53
N ASN A 55 -7.29 19.04 3.31
CA ASN A 55 -8.63 19.51 3.68
C ASN A 55 -9.46 18.29 4.12
N ARG A 56 -10.74 18.47 4.48
CA ARG A 56 -11.64 17.36 4.90
C ARG A 56 -11.70 16.18 3.95
N LYS A 57 -11.43 16.38 2.66
CA LYS A 57 -11.61 15.34 1.64
C LYS A 57 -10.56 15.33 0.51
N ASP A 58 -9.59 16.26 0.54
CA ASP A 58 -8.53 16.32 -0.47
C ASP A 58 -7.25 15.70 0.10
N LEU A 59 -6.67 14.78 -0.67
CA LEU A 59 -5.41 14.12 -0.35
C LEU A 59 -4.28 14.81 -1.10
N LEU A 60 -3.16 15.01 -0.42
CA LEU A 60 -1.88 15.35 -1.03
C LEU A 60 -1.03 14.09 -1.04
N LEU A 61 -0.84 13.54 -2.22
CA LEU A 61 0.09 12.45 -2.48
C LEU A 61 1.50 13.04 -2.64
N VAL A 62 2.43 12.63 -1.79
CA VAL A 62 3.78 13.19 -1.71
C VAL A 62 4.80 12.25 -2.36
N SER A 63 4.71 10.96 -2.06
CA SER A 63 5.58 9.93 -2.63
C SER A 63 4.93 8.55 -2.48
N GLY A 64 5.63 7.51 -2.88
CA GLY A 64 5.26 6.14 -2.57
C GLY A 64 6.43 5.19 -2.79
N SER A 65 6.16 3.91 -2.67
CA SER A 65 7.08 2.85 -2.99
C SER A 65 6.34 1.70 -3.62
N MET A 66 7.02 1.02 -4.55
CA MET A 66 6.50 -0.17 -5.19
C MET A 66 7.59 -1.25 -5.25
N SER A 67 7.18 -2.50 -5.14
CA SER A 67 8.06 -3.64 -5.36
C SER A 67 7.25 -4.71 -6.08
N ASN A 68 7.89 -5.53 -6.92
CA ASN A 68 7.21 -6.63 -7.57
C ASN A 68 7.89 -7.97 -7.28
N SER A 69 7.14 -9.05 -7.46
CA SER A 69 7.57 -10.42 -7.17
C SER A 69 8.67 -10.97 -8.09
N LEU A 70 8.96 -10.31 -9.22
CA LEU A 70 9.94 -10.77 -10.21
C LEU A 70 11.32 -10.16 -10.00
N ASP A 71 11.38 -8.86 -9.71
CA ASP A 71 12.62 -8.09 -9.55
C ASP A 71 13.16 -8.17 -8.12
N LYS A 72 13.17 -9.40 -7.58
CA LYS A 72 13.52 -9.82 -6.21
C LYS A 72 14.11 -8.68 -5.37
N TYR A 73 13.24 -8.06 -4.56
CA TYR A 73 13.60 -7.13 -3.49
C TYR A 73 14.21 -5.80 -3.91
N LYS A 74 13.95 -5.28 -5.12
CA LYS A 74 14.28 -3.89 -5.47
C LYS A 74 13.04 -2.98 -5.38
N PRO A 75 12.78 -2.36 -4.20
CA PRO A 75 11.81 -1.29 -4.11
C PRO A 75 12.17 -0.13 -5.04
N VAL A 76 11.19 0.30 -5.82
CA VAL A 76 11.22 1.56 -6.56
C VAL A 76 10.52 2.60 -5.71
N LYS A 77 11.25 3.66 -5.36
CA LYS A 77 10.66 4.82 -4.70
C LYS A 77 9.96 5.68 -5.75
N LEU A 78 8.68 5.97 -5.56
CA LEU A 78 7.90 6.88 -6.38
C LEU A 78 8.05 8.30 -5.85
N GLU A 79 8.81 9.13 -6.55
CA GLU A 79 9.01 10.54 -6.22
C GLU A 79 8.69 11.45 -7.40
N GLY A 80 8.45 12.71 -7.09
CA GLY A 80 8.13 13.71 -8.09
C GLY A 80 7.33 14.84 -7.47
N LYS A 81 6.70 15.66 -8.30
CA LYS A 81 5.92 16.79 -7.82
C LYS A 81 4.66 16.28 -7.10
N PRO A 82 4.32 16.80 -5.90
CA PRO A 82 3.16 16.32 -5.16
C PRO A 82 1.88 16.47 -5.95
N ILE A 83 0.98 15.49 -5.82
CA ILE A 83 -0.31 15.46 -6.51
C ILE A 83 -1.41 15.72 -5.48
N VAL A 84 -2.24 16.72 -5.75
CA VAL A 84 -3.49 16.93 -5.05
C VAL A 84 -4.56 16.07 -5.72
N LEU A 85 -5.07 15.11 -4.98
CA LEU A 85 -6.20 14.26 -5.36
C LEU A 85 -7.46 14.86 -4.74
N THR A 86 -8.27 15.52 -5.57
CA THR A 86 -9.49 16.18 -5.07
C THR A 86 -10.64 15.20 -4.90
N THR A 87 -11.66 15.63 -4.17
CA THR A 87 -12.97 14.94 -4.10
C THR A 87 -13.64 14.75 -5.45
N THR A 88 -13.47 15.69 -6.35
CA THR A 88 -14.01 15.65 -7.71
C THR A 88 -13.23 14.71 -8.64
N ASN A 89 -12.36 13.86 -8.07
CA ASN A 89 -11.43 12.97 -8.78
C ASN A 89 -10.56 13.70 -9.81
N LYS A 90 -10.32 15.00 -9.60
CA LYS A 90 -9.39 15.76 -10.40
C LYS A 90 -7.99 15.56 -9.82
N LEU A 91 -7.08 15.10 -10.66
CA LEU A 91 -5.66 15.04 -10.38
C LEU A 91 -5.06 16.40 -10.70
N LYS A 92 -4.42 17.04 -9.72
CA LYS A 92 -3.77 18.32 -9.92
C LYS A 92 -2.39 18.32 -9.31
N MET A 93 -1.37 18.61 -10.12
CA MET A 93 -0.03 18.86 -9.60
C MET A 93 -0.02 20.08 -8.68
N LEU A 94 0.59 19.97 -7.51
CA LEU A 94 0.67 21.06 -6.53
C LEU A 94 1.44 22.24 -7.12
N GLN A 95 0.79 23.39 -7.29
CA GLN A 95 1.45 24.56 -7.87
C GLN A 95 2.29 25.31 -6.84
N ASN A 96 3.38 25.96 -7.26
CA ASN A 96 4.30 26.70 -6.36
C ASN A 96 3.56 27.75 -5.52
N ARG A 97 2.59 28.45 -6.12
CA ARG A 97 1.74 29.44 -5.43
C ARG A 97 0.88 28.85 -4.29
N GLU A 98 0.66 27.54 -4.31
CA GLU A 98 -0.18 26.81 -3.34
C GLU A 98 0.64 26.17 -2.23
N VAL A 99 1.94 25.95 -2.43
CA VAL A 99 2.85 25.26 -1.50
C VAL A 99 2.78 25.87 -0.10
N LYS A 100 2.95 27.20 0.04
CA LYS A 100 2.93 27.87 1.35
C LYS A 100 1.61 27.63 2.10
N LYS A 101 0.48 27.66 1.38
CA LYS A 101 -0.85 27.39 1.96
C LYS A 101 -0.98 25.94 2.40
N VAL A 102 -0.48 25.00 1.59
CA VAL A 102 -0.50 23.56 1.91
C VAL A 102 0.38 23.26 3.14
N MET A 103 1.60 23.77 3.19
CA MET A 103 2.50 23.60 4.34
C MET A 103 1.87 24.14 5.63
N GLN A 104 1.22 25.31 5.58
CA GLN A 104 0.48 25.86 6.73
C GLN A 104 -0.68 24.96 7.18
N ARG A 105 -1.43 24.36 6.24
CA ARG A 105 -2.52 23.44 6.57
C ARG A 105 -2.00 22.15 7.20
N VAL A 106 -0.96 21.56 6.61
CA VAL A 106 -0.28 20.39 7.17
C VAL A 106 0.24 20.70 8.58
N GLY A 107 0.88 21.85 8.78
CA GLY A 107 1.33 22.31 10.10
C GLY A 107 0.19 22.40 11.13
N ARG A 108 -1.01 22.82 10.72
CA ARG A 108 -2.19 22.83 11.61
C ARG A 108 -2.70 21.43 11.93
N ILE A 109 -2.73 20.53 10.93
CA ILE A 109 -3.21 19.15 11.11
C ILE A 109 -2.32 18.37 12.08
N PHE A 110 -1.01 18.55 11.97
CA PHE A 110 -0.03 17.85 12.80
C PHE A 110 0.48 18.69 13.98
N ARG A 111 -0.26 19.73 14.40
CA ARG A 111 0.15 20.64 15.50
C ARG A 111 0.52 19.89 16.78
N ASN A 112 -0.16 18.79 17.07
CA ASN A 112 0.05 17.98 18.27
C ASN A 112 0.97 16.77 18.03
N LYS A 113 1.58 16.64 16.84
CA LYS A 113 2.47 15.53 16.46
C LYS A 113 3.68 16.08 15.69
N PRO A 114 4.54 16.88 16.35
CA PRO A 114 5.63 17.61 15.68
C PRO A 114 6.64 16.69 14.98
N GLU A 115 6.88 15.49 15.50
CA GLU A 115 7.77 14.51 14.88
C GLU A 115 7.26 14.04 13.51
N LEU A 116 5.96 13.76 13.40
CA LEU A 116 5.34 13.39 12.12
C LEU A 116 5.32 14.58 11.14
N LEU A 117 5.09 15.78 11.67
CA LEU A 117 5.13 17.00 10.88
C LEU A 117 6.51 17.21 10.25
N LEU A 118 7.58 17.05 11.02
CA LEU A 118 8.95 17.21 10.55
C LEU A 118 9.26 16.25 9.40
N LEU A 119 8.91 14.96 9.56
CA LEU A 119 9.12 13.94 8.54
C LEU A 119 8.35 14.24 7.25
N LEU A 120 7.08 14.61 7.37
CA LEU A 120 6.21 14.91 6.24
C LEU A 120 6.63 16.19 5.49
N LEU A 121 7.01 17.24 6.21
CA LEU A 121 7.54 18.47 5.60
C LEU A 121 8.88 18.22 4.91
N GLY A 122 9.77 17.43 5.52
CA GLY A 122 11.03 17.04 4.89
C GLY A 122 10.82 16.28 3.58
N GLN A 123 9.88 15.33 3.54
CA GLN A 123 9.50 14.63 2.32
C GLN A 123 8.88 15.57 1.28
N LEU A 124 7.97 16.46 1.70
CA LEU A 124 7.33 17.43 0.81
C LEU A 124 8.35 18.40 0.19
N GLU A 125 9.28 18.92 0.98
CA GLU A 125 10.35 19.79 0.48
C GLU A 125 11.28 19.07 -0.47
N ALA A 126 11.67 17.83 -0.17
CA ALA A 126 12.48 17.02 -1.07
C ALA A 126 11.77 16.80 -2.42
N SER A 127 10.48 16.45 -2.36
CA SER A 127 9.61 16.27 -3.51
C SER A 127 9.48 17.54 -4.37
N LEU A 128 9.39 18.72 -3.74
CA LEU A 128 9.33 20.02 -4.44
C LEU A 128 10.67 20.45 -5.07
N LYS A 129 11.80 19.96 -4.55
CA LYS A 129 13.15 20.28 -5.05
C LYS A 129 13.57 19.38 -6.23
N LEU A 130 12.88 18.27 -6.48
CA LEU A 130 13.18 17.36 -7.59
C LEU A 130 13.06 18.09 -8.94
N LYS A 131 14.17 18.14 -9.68
CA LYS A 131 14.22 18.61 -11.06
C LYS A 131 14.18 17.40 -11.99
N GLY A 132 13.15 17.25 -12.81
CA GLY A 132 13.04 16.16 -13.79
C GLY A 132 11.63 15.58 -13.95
N GLY A 133 11.54 14.47 -14.68
CA GLY A 133 10.29 13.71 -14.87
C GLY A 133 9.76 13.14 -13.57
N THR A 134 8.45 13.21 -13.36
CA THR A 134 7.78 12.70 -12.16
C THR A 134 7.46 11.22 -12.30
N ILE A 135 8.17 10.36 -11.56
CA ILE A 135 7.84 8.93 -11.48
C ILE A 135 6.63 8.70 -10.56
N LEU A 136 6.31 9.66 -9.71
CA LEU A 136 4.99 9.81 -9.10
C LEU A 136 3.99 10.31 -10.16
N SER A 137 3.61 9.44 -11.09
CA SER A 137 2.59 9.72 -12.10
C SER A 137 1.82 8.45 -12.46
N THR A 138 0.55 8.62 -12.84
CA THR A 138 -0.27 7.51 -13.35
C THR A 138 0.42 6.77 -14.49
N THR A 139 1.08 7.51 -15.40
CA THR A 139 1.79 6.92 -16.54
C THR A 139 2.91 5.99 -16.11
N TYR A 140 3.80 6.45 -15.23
CA TYR A 140 4.91 5.64 -14.75
C TYR A 140 4.42 4.41 -13.97
N ILE A 141 3.45 4.60 -13.07
CA ILE A 141 2.89 3.48 -12.30
C ILE A 141 2.27 2.46 -13.24
N ASN A 142 1.49 2.88 -14.24
CA ASN A 142 0.90 1.97 -15.22
C ASN A 142 1.97 1.23 -16.04
N GLN A 143 3.05 1.90 -16.46
CA GLN A 143 4.18 1.27 -17.15
C GLN A 143 4.88 0.22 -16.27
N TYR A 144 5.09 0.52 -15.00
CA TYR A 144 5.67 -0.42 -14.04
C TYR A 144 4.79 -1.67 -13.85
N LEU A 145 3.47 -1.48 -13.79
CA LEU A 145 2.52 -2.60 -13.71
C LEU A 145 2.60 -3.51 -14.94
N HIS A 146 2.94 -2.98 -16.13
CA HIS A 146 2.98 -3.72 -17.40
C HIS A 146 4.39 -3.84 -17.99
N THR A 147 5.43 -3.87 -17.14
CA THR A 147 6.81 -4.06 -17.61
C THR A 147 7.03 -5.42 -18.31
N ASP A 148 6.10 -6.35 -18.16
CA ASP A 148 6.07 -7.66 -18.78
C ASP A 148 4.63 -8.07 -19.16
N ASN A 149 4.48 -9.25 -19.79
CA ASN A 149 3.19 -9.77 -20.26
C ASN A 149 2.34 -10.42 -19.16
N ARG A 150 2.74 -10.30 -17.89
CA ARG A 150 2.03 -10.90 -16.76
C ARG A 150 0.93 -9.96 -16.27
N ILE A 151 -0.13 -10.54 -15.72
CA ILE A 151 -1.24 -9.81 -15.13
C ILE A 151 -0.80 -9.25 -13.78
N PRO A 152 -0.77 -7.91 -13.60
CA PRO A 152 -0.41 -7.32 -12.32
C PRO A 152 -1.55 -7.43 -11.31
N VAL A 153 -1.26 -7.99 -10.14
CA VAL A 153 -2.15 -7.98 -8.97
C VAL A 153 -1.52 -7.08 -7.91
N ILE A 154 -2.23 -6.02 -7.54
CA ILE A 154 -1.73 -5.02 -6.60
C ILE A 154 -2.03 -5.48 -5.17
N VAL A 155 -1.06 -5.38 -4.28
CA VAL A 155 -1.17 -5.85 -2.90
C VAL A 155 -0.83 -4.70 -1.95
N PHE A 156 -1.66 -4.52 -0.92
CA PHE A 156 -1.47 -3.51 0.12
C PHE A 156 -1.32 -4.13 1.51
N TRP A 157 -0.77 -3.37 2.45
CA TRP A 157 -0.86 -3.65 3.88
C TRP A 157 -1.76 -2.62 4.56
N ASN A 158 -2.94 -3.03 5.01
CA ASN A 158 -3.94 -2.13 5.57
C ASN A 158 -4.20 -0.88 4.69
N GLY A 159 -4.10 -1.04 3.37
CA GLY A 159 -4.01 0.08 2.43
C GLY A 159 -5.34 0.52 1.84
N THR A 160 -6.37 0.70 2.68
CA THR A 160 -7.68 1.20 2.21
C THR A 160 -7.52 2.55 1.50
N THR A 161 -6.67 3.43 2.02
CA THR A 161 -6.40 4.73 1.38
C THR A 161 -5.49 4.61 0.17
N ASP A 162 -4.51 3.70 0.17
CA ASP A 162 -3.67 3.41 -1.01
C ASP A 162 -4.50 2.96 -2.22
N LYS A 163 -5.49 2.10 -1.95
CA LYS A 163 -6.50 1.72 -2.94
C LYS A 163 -7.28 2.93 -3.46
N GLU A 164 -7.78 3.80 -2.58
CA GLU A 164 -8.47 5.04 -3.01
C GLU A 164 -7.57 5.94 -3.86
N ILE A 165 -6.28 6.02 -3.52
CA ILE A 165 -5.28 6.77 -4.29
C ILE A 165 -5.14 6.16 -5.68
N LEU A 166 -4.96 4.85 -5.82
CA LEU A 166 -4.88 4.20 -7.13
C LEU A 166 -6.14 4.37 -7.96
N GLN A 167 -7.32 4.28 -7.34
CA GLN A 167 -8.59 4.54 -8.01
C GLN A 167 -8.67 5.98 -8.52
N LYS A 168 -8.27 6.96 -7.71
CA LYS A 168 -8.18 8.37 -8.09
C LYS A 168 -7.15 8.62 -9.20
N LEU A 169 -6.07 7.84 -9.23
CA LEU A 169 -5.10 7.84 -10.31
C LEU A 169 -5.60 7.15 -11.60
N GLY A 170 -6.80 6.55 -11.59
CA GLY A 170 -7.39 5.84 -12.73
C GLY A 170 -6.88 4.40 -12.90
N LEU A 171 -6.23 3.84 -11.88
CA LEU A 171 -5.60 2.52 -11.92
C LEU A 171 -6.49 1.47 -11.27
N ASN A 172 -7.59 1.13 -11.93
CA ASN A 172 -8.54 0.12 -11.49
C ASN A 172 -8.05 -1.28 -11.92
N ARG A 173 -7.26 -1.92 -11.06
CA ARG A 173 -6.74 -3.28 -11.25
C ARG A 173 -7.25 -4.21 -10.16
N LYS A 174 -6.99 -5.52 -10.32
CA LYS A 174 -7.22 -6.49 -9.25
C LYS A 174 -6.34 -6.12 -8.05
N MET A 175 -6.96 -5.95 -6.89
CA MET A 175 -6.34 -5.46 -5.67
C MET A 175 -6.59 -6.43 -4.53
N LEU A 176 -5.54 -6.70 -3.77
CA LEU A 176 -5.57 -7.49 -2.54
C LEU A 176 -5.14 -6.61 -1.38
N ASN A 177 -5.76 -6.78 -0.23
CA ASN A 177 -5.36 -6.14 1.02
C ASN A 177 -4.97 -7.21 2.03
N ILE A 178 -3.76 -7.08 2.57
CA ILE A 178 -3.31 -7.84 3.71
C ILE A 178 -3.62 -7.01 4.95
N THR A 179 -4.29 -7.61 5.93
CA THR A 179 -4.66 -6.94 7.18
C THR A 179 -4.51 -7.90 8.36
N SER A 180 -4.47 -7.34 9.57
CA SER A 180 -4.40 -8.11 10.80
C SER A 180 -5.34 -7.53 11.85
N TYR A 181 -6.35 -8.29 12.24
CA TYR A 181 -7.26 -7.91 13.32
C TYR A 181 -7.86 -9.14 14.00
N SER A 182 -8.36 -8.94 15.23
CA SER A 182 -9.07 -9.97 15.97
C SER A 182 -10.52 -10.04 15.51
N ASP A 183 -11.00 -11.24 15.17
CA ASP A 183 -12.39 -11.44 14.76
C ASP A 183 -13.38 -11.18 15.91
N ASN A 184 -13.01 -11.59 17.11
CA ASN A 184 -13.90 -11.60 18.27
C ASN A 184 -13.47 -10.63 19.37
N ASN A 185 -12.56 -9.69 19.06
CA ASN A 185 -11.90 -8.82 20.05
C ASN A 185 -11.37 -9.60 21.27
N ASN A 186 -10.96 -10.84 21.06
CA ASN A 186 -10.51 -11.77 22.09
C ASN A 186 -8.99 -11.82 22.18
N ASN A 187 -8.31 -10.78 21.69
CA ASN A 187 -6.87 -10.63 21.61
C ASN A 187 -6.13 -11.65 20.74
N TYR A 188 -6.82 -12.60 20.09
CA TYR A 188 -6.23 -13.43 19.05
C TYR A 188 -6.31 -12.71 17.71
N PHE A 189 -5.16 -12.54 17.07
CA PHE A 189 -5.04 -11.86 15.80
C PHE A 189 -4.88 -12.86 14.67
N ASN A 190 -5.61 -12.60 13.59
CA ASN A 190 -5.51 -13.33 12.34
C ASN A 190 -4.91 -12.42 11.28
N LEU A 191 -3.93 -12.92 10.54
CA LEU A 191 -3.49 -12.35 9.28
C LEU A 191 -4.47 -12.76 8.19
N LYS A 192 -4.96 -11.78 7.45
CA LYS A 192 -6.02 -11.96 6.46
C LYS A 192 -5.60 -11.41 5.12
N LEU A 193 -5.93 -12.15 4.07
CA LEU A 193 -5.86 -11.71 2.69
C LEU A 193 -7.27 -11.47 2.18
N LEU A 194 -7.54 -10.24 1.77
CA LEU A 194 -8.83 -9.80 1.27
C LEU A 194 -8.69 -9.45 -0.22
N GLU A 195 -9.58 -9.96 -1.06
CA GLU A 195 -9.80 -9.43 -2.40
C GLU A 195 -10.67 -8.18 -2.30
N ILE A 196 -10.22 -7.08 -2.89
CA ILE A 196 -10.94 -5.81 -2.86
C ILE A 196 -11.68 -5.62 -4.17
N SER A 197 -13.01 -5.58 -4.11
CA SER A 197 -13.88 -5.41 -5.27
C SER A 197 -14.85 -4.25 -5.02
N GLY A 198 -14.55 -3.07 -5.58
CA GLY A 198 -15.40 -1.89 -5.35
C GLY A 198 -15.44 -1.51 -3.86
N SER A 199 -16.62 -1.45 -3.25
CA SER A 199 -16.80 -1.19 -1.81
C SER A 199 -16.78 -2.44 -0.93
N THR A 200 -16.78 -3.64 -1.52
CA THR A 200 -16.81 -4.90 -0.79
C THR A 200 -15.41 -5.52 -0.74
N SER A 201 -15.16 -6.30 0.32
CA SER A 201 -13.95 -7.08 0.47
C SER A 201 -14.35 -8.53 0.68
N LYS A 202 -13.76 -9.45 -0.09
CA LYS A 202 -13.98 -10.89 0.06
C LYS A 202 -12.77 -11.48 0.76
N LEU A 203 -12.98 -12.19 1.86
CA LEU A 203 -11.93 -12.95 2.53
C LEU A 203 -11.48 -14.11 1.63
N LEU A 204 -10.20 -14.11 1.26
CA LEU A 204 -9.58 -15.19 0.50
C LEU A 204 -8.83 -16.16 1.41
N TYR A 205 -8.17 -15.62 2.44
CA TYR A 205 -7.39 -16.41 3.38
C TYR A 205 -7.36 -15.75 4.75
N SER A 206 -7.30 -16.57 5.80
CA SER A 206 -7.12 -16.13 7.18
C SER A 206 -6.30 -17.18 7.93
N SER A 207 -5.28 -16.74 8.64
CA SER A 207 -4.49 -17.60 9.53
C SER A 207 -4.13 -16.90 10.82
N ARG A 208 -4.07 -17.65 11.90
CA ARG A 208 -3.77 -17.12 13.24
C ARG A 208 -2.30 -16.80 13.35
N ILE A 209 -1.99 -15.56 13.74
CA ILE A 209 -0.60 -15.09 13.87
C ILE A 209 -0.17 -14.85 15.31
N GLY A 210 -1.09 -14.80 16.27
CA GLY A 210 -0.71 -14.72 17.67
C GLY A 210 -1.76 -14.13 18.58
N TYR A 211 -1.34 -13.90 19.81
CA TYR A 211 -2.14 -13.33 20.89
C TYR A 211 -1.49 -12.05 21.38
N GLN A 212 -2.27 -10.99 21.58
CA GLN A 212 -1.80 -9.74 22.17
C GLN A 212 -2.26 -9.63 23.61
N GLU A 213 -1.34 -9.62 24.57
CA GLU A 213 -1.69 -9.30 25.94
C GLU A 213 -2.07 -7.81 26.05
N LYS A 214 -2.95 -7.46 27.00
CA LYS A 214 -3.40 -6.07 27.23
C LYS A 214 -2.24 -5.08 27.47
N ASN A 215 -1.04 -5.59 27.78
CA ASN A 215 0.18 -4.81 28.03
C ASN A 215 1.03 -4.57 26.76
N GLY A 216 0.54 -4.94 25.56
CA GLY A 216 1.12 -4.58 24.27
C GLY A 216 2.10 -5.60 23.66
N TYR A 217 2.47 -6.66 24.37
CA TYR A 217 3.37 -7.70 23.86
C TYR A 217 2.60 -8.78 23.08
N TYR A 218 3.14 -9.18 21.92
CA TYR A 218 2.64 -10.30 21.11
C TYR A 218 3.30 -11.61 21.56
N LYS A 219 2.50 -12.63 21.86
CA LYS A 219 2.95 -14.02 21.98
C LYS A 219 2.65 -14.73 20.66
N MET A 220 3.67 -15.35 20.08
CA MET A 220 3.51 -16.26 18.96
C MET A 220 2.69 -17.48 19.41
N PRO A 221 1.83 -18.04 18.56
CA PRO A 221 1.18 -19.31 18.85
C PRO A 221 2.26 -20.39 18.99
N ILE A 222 2.17 -21.19 20.06
CA ILE A 222 2.92 -22.43 20.22
C ILE A 222 2.25 -23.48 19.34
#